data_AF-A0A961HH46-F1
#
_entry.id   AF-A0A961HH46-F1
#
_cell.length_a   1.000
_cell.length_b   1.000
_cell.length_c   1.000
_cell.angle_alpha   90.00
_cell.angle_beta   90.00
_cell.angle_gamma   90.00
#
_symmetry.space_group_name_H-M   'P 1'
#
loop_
_entity.id
_entity.type
_entity.pdbx_description
1 polymer ?
#
loop_
_entity_poly.entity_id
_entity_poly.type
_entity_poly.pdbx_seq_one_letter_code
_entity_poly.pdbx_strand_id
1 'polypeptide(L)'
;MSLTQHMLDAALSYARRGMPVLPLEPARCLCDGPHEPDRKECPGKAPVGRLVRHGHNDATCDPDVIRSWWRADVLYNVGIRPAAGYIVLDVDPRHGGRLDELGGIPPTRIAATGGGGWHVWFRWNGPTRGMLADTDGIDIKTHTGYLVAPPSIHPSGNRYEWLSEEPAAPLPAHLAERVSPPRPTPVKASIPRSQTRSQRRFDEVITRMATQPEGNRNGFLFWAACRCTEQGADEVTFAALAAAAAAAGLDDRQIDKTIISARRKAA
;
A
#
# COMPACT_ATOMS: atom_id res chain seq x y z
N MET A 1 -18.55 -13.54 25.27
CA MET A 1 -17.19 -13.09 24.91
C MET A 1 -17.20 -11.59 24.74
N SER A 2 -16.21 -10.86 25.26
CA SER A 2 -16.07 -9.44 24.94
C SER A 2 -15.71 -9.26 23.46
N LEU A 3 -16.06 -8.10 22.88
CA LEU A 3 -15.67 -7.78 21.50
C LEU A 3 -14.15 -7.76 21.32
N THR A 4 -13.42 -7.33 22.35
CA THR A 4 -11.95 -7.36 22.39
C THR A 4 -11.42 -8.78 22.27
N GLN A 5 -11.98 -9.74 23.04
CA GLN A 5 -11.57 -11.15 22.96
C GLN A 5 -11.87 -11.73 21.56
N HIS A 6 -12.98 -11.34 20.95
CA HIS A 6 -13.31 -11.78 19.59
C HIS A 6 -12.30 -11.29 18.53
N MET A 7 -11.80 -10.05 18.65
CA MET A 7 -10.74 -9.55 17.77
C MET A 7 -9.43 -10.31 17.98
N LEU A 8 -9.05 -10.58 19.24
CA LEU A 8 -7.85 -11.34 19.57
C LEU A 8 -7.93 -12.78 19.02
N ASP A 9 -9.05 -13.47 19.21
CA ASP A 9 -9.22 -14.84 18.73
C ASP A 9 -9.15 -14.92 17.20
N ALA A 10 -9.70 -13.92 16.51
CA ALA A 10 -9.56 -13.79 15.06
C ALA A 10 -8.11 -13.56 14.64
N ALA A 11 -7.40 -12.62 15.28
CA ALA A 11 -5.99 -12.34 15.02
C ALA A 11 -5.11 -13.60 15.19
N LEU A 12 -5.32 -14.36 16.27
CA LEU A 12 -4.63 -15.63 16.52
C LEU A 12 -5.02 -16.72 15.51
N SER A 13 -6.26 -16.73 15.02
CA SER A 13 -6.69 -17.63 13.95
C SER A 13 -5.95 -17.34 12.64
N TYR A 14 -5.80 -16.07 12.27
CA TYR A 14 -5.04 -15.68 11.08
C TYR A 14 -3.56 -16.02 11.19
N ALA A 15 -2.94 -15.74 12.34
CA ALA A 15 -1.54 -16.08 12.59
C ALA A 15 -1.28 -17.59 12.45
N ARG A 16 -2.18 -18.45 12.98
CA ARG A 16 -2.10 -19.91 12.80
C ARG A 16 -2.20 -20.36 11.34
N ARG A 17 -2.87 -19.57 10.49
CA ARG A 17 -2.98 -19.80 9.04
C ARG A 17 -1.79 -19.19 8.27
N GLY A 18 -0.76 -18.71 8.96
CA GLY A 18 0.43 -18.12 8.35
C GLY A 18 0.20 -16.72 7.78
N MET A 19 -0.82 -16.01 8.26
CA MET A 19 -1.16 -14.65 7.81
C MET A 19 -0.68 -13.65 8.88
N PRO A 20 0.42 -12.88 8.65
CA PRO A 20 0.91 -11.92 9.62
C PRO A 20 -0.13 -10.84 9.93
N VAL A 21 -0.36 -10.60 11.22
CA VAL A 21 -1.37 -9.65 11.71
C VAL A 21 -0.73 -8.47 12.42
N LEU A 22 -1.49 -7.38 12.52
CA LEU A 22 -1.12 -6.18 13.26
C LEU A 22 -2.39 -5.54 13.87
N PRO A 23 -2.27 -4.81 15.00
CA PRO A 23 -3.39 -4.06 15.55
C PRO A 23 -3.60 -2.78 14.76
N LEU A 24 -4.85 -2.52 14.39
CA LEU A 24 -5.30 -1.27 13.78
C LEU A 24 -6.13 -0.48 14.79
N GLU A 25 -6.11 0.84 14.65
CA GLU A 25 -6.86 1.76 15.52
C GLU A 25 -8.35 1.40 15.52
N PRO A 26 -9.09 1.61 16.62
CA PRO A 26 -10.52 1.36 16.68
C PRO A 26 -11.31 2.17 15.65
N ALA A 27 -12.46 1.65 15.22
CA ALA A 27 -13.32 2.26 14.19
C ALA A 27 -13.96 3.60 14.60
N ARG A 28 -14.04 3.86 15.90
CA ARG A 28 -14.41 5.17 16.44
C ARG A 28 -13.11 5.88 16.81
N CYS A 29 -12.97 7.15 16.45
CA CYS A 29 -11.86 7.92 17.00
C CYS A 29 -11.94 7.90 18.52
N LEU A 30 -10.80 7.73 19.16
CA LEU A 30 -10.66 7.91 20.60
C LEU A 30 -10.49 9.39 20.99
N CYS A 31 -10.78 10.31 20.06
CA CYS A 31 -10.64 11.74 20.27
C CYS A 31 -12.02 12.39 20.48
N ASP A 32 -12.13 13.25 21.50
CA ASP A 32 -13.38 13.86 21.96
C ASP A 32 -13.86 15.06 21.09
N GLY A 33 -13.48 15.14 19.81
CA GLY A 33 -13.71 16.32 18.95
C GLY A 33 -14.52 16.05 17.67
N PRO A 34 -15.13 17.09 17.05
CA PRO A 34 -15.88 16.94 15.80
C PRO A 34 -14.94 16.56 14.64
N HIS A 35 -15.34 15.56 13.85
CA HIS A 35 -14.52 15.01 12.77
C HIS A 35 -14.84 15.62 11.41
N GLU A 36 -13.82 16.20 10.78
CA GLU A 36 -13.79 16.38 9.33
C GLU A 36 -13.43 15.03 8.67
N PRO A 37 -14.17 14.58 7.65
CA PRO A 37 -14.07 13.23 7.07
C PRO A 37 -12.75 12.91 6.33
N ASP A 38 -11.80 13.85 6.25
CA ASP A 38 -10.63 13.75 5.36
C ASP A 38 -9.28 13.96 6.09
N ARG A 39 -9.25 13.82 7.43
CA ARG A 39 -7.96 13.73 8.13
C ARG A 39 -7.30 12.40 7.79
N LYS A 40 -6.02 12.46 7.37
CA LYS A 40 -5.11 11.32 7.15
C LYS A 40 -4.97 10.35 8.34
N GLU A 41 -5.55 10.71 9.49
CA GLU A 41 -5.63 9.96 10.75
C GLU A 41 -7.00 9.28 10.90
N CYS A 42 -7.52 8.70 9.81
CA CYS A 42 -8.82 8.02 9.80
C CYS A 42 -8.90 6.89 10.84
N PRO A 43 -10.01 6.77 11.59
CA PRO A 43 -10.22 5.71 12.56
C PRO A 43 -10.33 4.34 11.85
N GLY A 44 -10.09 3.26 12.58
CA GLY A 44 -10.41 1.90 12.12
C GLY A 44 -9.40 1.23 11.19
N LYS A 45 -8.60 2.00 10.44
CA LYS A 45 -7.76 1.47 9.35
C LYS A 45 -6.27 1.71 9.52
N ALA A 46 -5.85 2.64 10.37
CA ALA A 46 -4.43 2.95 10.57
C ALA A 46 -3.78 1.98 11.57
N PRO A 47 -2.48 1.63 11.43
CA PRO A 47 -1.77 0.82 12.42
C PRO A 47 -1.63 1.58 13.73
N VAL A 48 -1.70 0.86 14.86
CA VAL A 48 -1.53 1.46 16.18
C VAL A 48 -0.05 1.77 16.42
N GLY A 49 0.40 2.98 16.05
CA GLY A 49 1.82 3.34 15.98
C GLY A 49 2.63 3.15 17.29
N ARG A 50 1.96 3.23 18.45
CA ARG A 50 2.59 2.94 19.76
C ARG A 50 2.90 1.46 19.98
N LEU A 51 2.17 0.55 19.32
CA LEU A 51 2.33 -0.91 19.40
C LEU A 51 3.16 -1.44 18.23
N VAL A 52 3.05 -0.81 17.06
CA VAL A 52 3.75 -1.17 15.82
C VAL A 52 4.47 0.04 15.23
N ARG A 53 5.70 0.29 15.72
CA ARG A 53 6.49 1.50 15.40
C ARG A 53 6.92 1.58 13.94
N HIS A 54 7.08 0.44 13.27
CA HIS A 54 7.40 0.36 11.85
C HIS A 54 6.14 0.10 11.00
N GLY A 55 4.95 0.32 11.57
CA GLY A 55 3.66 0.14 10.91
C GLY A 55 3.46 -1.31 10.47
N HIS A 56 3.12 -1.52 9.21
CA HIS A 56 2.83 -2.86 8.68
C HIS A 56 4.03 -3.79 8.60
N ASN A 57 5.24 -3.27 8.73
CA ASN A 57 6.45 -4.11 8.79
C ASN A 57 6.58 -4.87 10.11
N ASP A 58 5.87 -4.45 11.17
CA ASP A 58 5.83 -5.16 12.45
C ASP A 58 4.73 -6.24 12.49
N ALA A 59 4.02 -6.48 11.38
CA ALA A 59 3.02 -7.54 11.32
C ALA A 59 3.65 -8.92 11.58
N THR A 60 3.03 -9.74 12.43
CA THR A 60 3.64 -10.96 12.96
C THR A 60 2.66 -12.13 13.02
N CYS A 61 3.19 -13.35 13.06
CA CYS A 61 2.44 -14.57 13.39
C CYS A 61 2.75 -15.07 14.82
N ASP A 62 3.61 -14.39 15.58
CA ASP A 62 3.96 -14.76 16.94
C ASP A 62 2.75 -14.56 17.88
N PRO A 63 2.19 -15.64 18.46
CA PRO A 63 1.00 -15.54 19.29
C PRO A 63 1.22 -14.75 20.58
N ASP A 64 2.45 -14.69 21.11
CA ASP A 64 2.74 -13.96 22.34
C ASP A 64 2.83 -12.46 22.10
N VAL A 65 3.42 -12.06 20.97
CA VAL A 65 3.38 -10.67 20.50
C VAL A 65 1.93 -10.25 20.24
N ILE A 66 1.15 -11.08 19.56
CA ILE A 66 -0.27 -10.79 19.26
C ILE A 66 -1.07 -10.62 20.55
N ARG A 67 -0.96 -11.55 21.50
CA ARG A 67 -1.62 -11.42 22.80
C ARG A 67 -1.22 -10.14 23.51
N SER A 68 0.04 -9.72 23.41
CA SER A 68 0.51 -8.49 24.07
C SER A 68 -0.23 -7.24 23.59
N TRP A 69 -0.63 -7.17 22.31
CA TRP A 69 -1.33 -6.03 21.73
C TRP A 69 -2.76 -5.87 22.24
N TRP A 70 -3.48 -6.98 22.47
CA TRP A 70 -4.85 -6.99 23.00
C TRP A 70 -4.90 -7.19 24.54
N ARG A 71 -3.79 -6.96 25.27
CA ARG A 71 -3.78 -7.02 26.75
C ARG A 71 -4.61 -5.93 27.40
N ALA A 72 -4.61 -4.73 26.84
CA ALA A 72 -5.51 -3.66 27.27
C ALA A 72 -6.90 -3.95 26.68
N ASP A 73 -7.98 -3.67 27.43
CA ASP A 73 -9.36 -3.83 26.95
C ASP A 73 -9.73 -2.71 25.96
N VAL A 74 -8.97 -2.63 24.87
CA VAL A 74 -9.13 -1.68 23.79
C VAL A 74 -9.53 -2.47 22.55
N LEU A 75 -10.62 -2.03 21.92
CA LEU A 75 -11.18 -2.68 20.75
C LEU A 75 -10.39 -2.36 19.47
N TYR A 76 -9.14 -2.81 19.39
CA TYR A 76 -8.35 -2.71 18.17
C TYR A 76 -8.96 -3.57 17.07
N ASN A 77 -8.97 -3.01 15.86
CA ASN A 77 -9.24 -3.76 14.66
C ASN A 77 -8.05 -4.65 14.30
N VAL A 78 -8.31 -5.66 13.47
CA VAL A 78 -7.29 -6.60 13.00
C VAL A 78 -6.88 -6.22 11.59
N GLY A 79 -5.60 -5.95 11.41
CA GLY A 79 -4.98 -5.85 10.10
C GLY A 79 -4.33 -7.18 9.71
N ILE A 80 -4.26 -7.44 8.40
CA ILE A 80 -3.45 -8.53 7.85
C ILE A 80 -2.50 -7.95 6.81
N ARG A 81 -1.22 -8.29 6.92
CA ARG A 81 -0.26 -8.12 5.83
C ARG A 81 -0.28 -9.40 4.97
N PRO A 82 -0.65 -9.34 3.68
CA PRO A 82 -0.55 -10.50 2.80
C PRO A 82 0.87 -11.10 2.84
N ALA A 83 0.97 -12.42 2.88
CA ALA A 83 2.26 -13.08 2.74
C ALA A 83 2.78 -12.92 1.29
N ALA A 84 4.10 -13.05 1.11
CA ALA A 84 4.68 -13.10 -0.24
C ALA A 84 4.02 -14.25 -1.04
N GLY A 85 3.73 -13.99 -2.32
CA GLY A 85 3.00 -14.92 -3.17
C GLY A 85 1.48 -14.85 -3.07
N TYR A 86 0.94 -13.92 -2.28
CA TYR A 86 -0.47 -13.56 -2.27
C TYR A 86 -0.68 -12.13 -2.75
N ILE A 87 -1.77 -11.94 -3.50
CA ILE A 87 -2.29 -10.62 -3.82
C ILE A 87 -3.76 -10.56 -3.42
N VAL A 88 -4.23 -9.34 -3.16
CA VAL A 88 -5.62 -9.06 -2.86
C VAL A 88 -6.09 -7.93 -3.76
N LEU A 89 -7.17 -8.18 -4.50
CA LEU A 89 -7.88 -7.15 -5.25
C LEU A 89 -8.88 -6.51 -4.28
N ASP A 90 -8.60 -5.27 -3.89
CA ASP A 90 -9.40 -4.45 -2.99
C ASP A 90 -10.35 -3.60 -3.84
N VAL A 91 -11.58 -4.09 -3.99
CA VAL A 91 -12.63 -3.50 -4.82
C VAL A 91 -13.40 -2.49 -3.96
N ASP A 92 -13.27 -1.20 -4.27
CA ASP A 92 -13.94 -0.11 -3.55
C ASP A 92 -14.99 0.61 -4.45
N PRO A 93 -16.29 0.33 -4.24
CA PRO A 93 -17.37 0.96 -5.00
C PRO A 93 -17.41 2.49 -4.89
N ARG A 94 -16.83 3.08 -3.83
CA ARG A 94 -16.78 4.55 -3.67
C ARG A 94 -15.84 5.20 -4.67
N HIS A 95 -14.88 4.44 -5.19
CA HIS A 95 -13.94 4.85 -6.21
C HIS A 95 -14.25 4.22 -7.57
N GLY A 96 -15.47 3.70 -7.75
CA GLY A 96 -15.93 3.12 -9.03
C GLY A 96 -15.67 1.63 -9.19
N GLY A 97 -15.00 0.97 -8.23
CA GLY A 97 -14.65 -0.44 -8.35
C GLY A 97 -15.87 -1.36 -8.27
N ARG A 98 -15.95 -2.32 -9.19
CA ARG A 98 -17.05 -3.29 -9.22
C ARG A 98 -16.55 -4.71 -9.29
N LEU A 99 -17.20 -5.61 -8.57
CA LEU A 99 -16.79 -7.02 -8.50
C LEU A 99 -16.89 -7.73 -9.86
N ASP A 100 -17.83 -7.32 -10.72
CA ASP A 100 -18.02 -7.88 -12.07
C ASP A 100 -16.88 -7.53 -13.04
N GLU A 101 -16.12 -6.45 -12.79
CA GLU A 101 -14.93 -6.09 -13.57
C GLU A 101 -13.79 -7.11 -13.43
N LEU A 102 -13.85 -7.99 -12.42
CA LEU A 102 -12.89 -9.09 -12.27
C LEU A 102 -13.15 -10.23 -13.27
N GLY A 103 -14.30 -10.23 -13.96
CA GLY A 103 -14.72 -11.32 -14.83
C GLY A 103 -14.97 -12.62 -14.06
N GLY A 104 -14.89 -13.76 -14.76
CA GLY A 104 -15.08 -15.07 -14.14
C GLY A 104 -13.93 -15.43 -13.20
N ILE A 105 -14.18 -15.41 -11.89
CA ILE A 105 -13.20 -15.82 -10.86
C ILE A 105 -13.54 -17.21 -10.29
N PRO A 106 -12.55 -18.07 -10.00
CA PRO A 106 -12.78 -19.33 -9.31
C PRO A 106 -13.23 -19.08 -7.86
N PRO A 107 -13.85 -20.08 -7.20
CA PRO A 107 -14.02 -20.04 -5.75
C PRO A 107 -12.70 -19.72 -5.05
N THR A 108 -12.70 -18.66 -4.26
CA THR A 108 -11.52 -18.15 -3.56
C THR A 108 -11.94 -17.45 -2.28
N ARG A 109 -10.96 -17.05 -1.46
CA ARG A 109 -11.23 -16.28 -0.24
C ARG A 109 -11.74 -14.88 -0.57
N ILE A 110 -12.88 -14.51 0.01
CA ILE A 110 -13.52 -13.21 -0.20
C ILE A 110 -13.99 -12.66 1.14
N ALA A 111 -13.61 -11.42 1.44
CA ALA A 111 -14.22 -10.65 2.53
C ALA A 111 -15.05 -9.50 1.98
N ALA A 112 -16.23 -9.28 2.54
CA ALA A 112 -16.95 -8.03 2.41
C ALA A 112 -16.30 -6.98 3.31
N THR A 113 -16.14 -5.76 2.80
CA THR A 113 -15.72 -4.62 3.62
C THR A 113 -16.95 -3.94 4.21
N GLY A 114 -16.81 -3.32 5.39
CA GLY A 114 -17.92 -2.53 5.96
C GLY A 114 -18.27 -1.28 5.12
N GLY A 115 -17.50 -1.01 4.07
CA GLY A 115 -17.77 0.06 3.12
C GLY A 115 -18.57 -0.30 1.89
N GLY A 116 -18.98 -1.57 1.75
CA GLY A 116 -19.71 -2.08 0.60
C GLY A 116 -18.83 -2.69 -0.49
N GLY A 117 -17.51 -2.72 -0.29
CA GLY A 117 -16.54 -3.30 -1.21
C GLY A 117 -16.12 -4.73 -0.86
N TRP A 118 -15.07 -5.23 -1.52
CA TRP A 118 -14.59 -6.61 -1.35
C TRP A 118 -13.07 -6.70 -1.33
N HIS A 119 -12.54 -7.59 -0.49
CA HIS A 119 -11.18 -8.08 -0.59
C HIS A 119 -11.19 -9.48 -1.22
N VAL A 120 -10.71 -9.60 -2.46
CA VAL A 120 -10.67 -10.87 -3.20
C VAL A 120 -9.23 -11.37 -3.28
N TRP A 121 -8.95 -12.52 -2.66
CA TRP A 121 -7.58 -13.02 -2.52
C TRP A 121 -7.19 -14.00 -3.62
N PHE A 122 -5.94 -13.92 -4.08
CA PHE A 122 -5.36 -14.88 -5.02
C PHE A 122 -3.91 -15.20 -4.66
N ARG A 123 -3.42 -16.35 -5.13
CA ARG A 123 -2.00 -16.69 -5.18
C ARG A 123 -1.39 -16.16 -6.47
N TRP A 124 -0.31 -15.39 -6.34
CA TRP A 124 0.42 -14.80 -7.47
C TRP A 124 1.85 -14.45 -7.05
N ASN A 125 2.83 -14.98 -7.81
CA ASN A 125 4.27 -14.72 -7.60
C ASN A 125 4.87 -13.80 -8.68
N GLY A 126 4.04 -13.32 -9.63
CA GLY A 126 4.50 -12.45 -10.70
C GLY A 126 4.61 -10.99 -10.28
N PRO A 127 5.05 -10.10 -11.19
CA PRO A 127 5.08 -8.68 -10.93
C PRO A 127 3.66 -8.13 -10.71
N THR A 128 3.55 -7.04 -9.96
CA THR A 128 2.29 -6.37 -9.67
C THR A 128 2.46 -4.87 -9.82
N ARG A 129 1.45 -4.23 -10.40
CA ARG A 129 1.26 -2.78 -10.33
C ARG A 129 0.41 -2.40 -9.10
N GLY A 130 0.23 -1.10 -8.83
CA GLY A 130 -0.56 -0.64 -7.67
C GLY A 130 -2.09 -0.73 -7.80
N MET A 131 -2.63 -0.64 -9.01
CA MET A 131 -4.07 -0.63 -9.29
C MET A 131 -4.36 -1.50 -10.52
N LEU A 132 -5.47 -2.24 -10.52
CA LEU A 132 -5.81 -3.13 -11.63
C LEU A 132 -5.95 -2.33 -12.94
N ALA A 133 -5.38 -2.86 -14.03
CA ALA A 133 -5.48 -2.22 -15.33
C ALA A 133 -6.93 -2.19 -15.84
N ASP A 134 -7.25 -1.10 -16.54
CA ASP A 134 -8.53 -0.88 -17.23
C ASP A 134 -9.75 -0.94 -16.28
N THR A 135 -9.57 -0.50 -15.03
CA THR A 135 -10.64 -0.34 -14.03
C THR A 135 -10.41 0.90 -13.19
N ASP A 136 -11.49 1.42 -12.61
CA ASP A 136 -11.42 2.36 -11.51
C ASP A 136 -11.64 1.64 -10.17
N GLY A 137 -11.03 2.14 -9.09
CA GLY A 137 -11.37 1.71 -7.73
C GLY A 137 -11.03 0.26 -7.35
N ILE A 138 -10.15 -0.43 -8.10
CA ILE A 138 -9.63 -1.76 -7.72
C ILE A 138 -8.13 -1.68 -7.43
N ASP A 139 -7.79 -1.56 -6.15
CA ASP A 139 -6.41 -1.53 -5.68
C ASP A 139 -5.81 -2.94 -5.59
N ILE A 140 -4.52 -3.08 -5.90
CA ILE A 140 -3.79 -4.33 -5.71
C ILE A 140 -2.98 -4.23 -4.41
N LYS A 141 -3.35 -5.02 -3.40
CA LYS A 141 -2.61 -5.13 -2.14
C LYS A 141 -1.74 -6.37 -2.12
N THR A 142 -0.50 -6.21 -1.65
CA THR A 142 0.49 -7.29 -1.55
C THR A 142 1.20 -7.23 -0.19
N HIS A 143 2.26 -8.00 -0.01
CA HIS A 143 3.12 -7.98 1.17
C HIS A 143 3.80 -6.63 1.48
N THR A 144 3.75 -5.66 0.56
CA THR A 144 4.24 -4.28 0.78
C THR A 144 3.19 -3.36 1.40
N GLY A 145 2.01 -3.90 1.75
CA GLY A 145 0.93 -3.19 2.40
C GLY A 145 0.16 -4.09 3.37
N TYR A 146 -1.05 -3.69 3.73
CA TYR A 146 -1.92 -4.44 4.61
C TYR A 146 -3.38 -4.14 4.30
N LEU A 147 -4.26 -4.99 4.82
CA LEU A 147 -5.72 -4.88 4.70
C LEU A 147 -6.34 -4.92 6.08
N VAL A 148 -7.53 -4.35 6.22
CA VAL A 148 -8.38 -4.59 7.39
C VAL A 148 -9.07 -5.95 7.22
N ALA A 149 -9.05 -6.80 8.24
CA ALA A 149 -9.60 -8.15 8.17
C ALA A 149 -10.86 -8.31 9.03
N PRO A 150 -11.78 -9.22 8.68
CA PRO A 150 -12.86 -9.62 9.58
C PRO A 150 -12.31 -10.02 10.96
N PRO A 151 -13.03 -9.79 12.08
CA PRO A 151 -14.36 -9.20 12.21
C PRO A 151 -14.30 -7.67 12.49
N SER A 152 -13.24 -6.99 12.03
CA SER A 152 -12.99 -5.56 12.27
C SER A 152 -14.18 -4.68 11.93
N ILE A 153 -14.24 -3.51 12.54
CA ILE A 153 -15.31 -2.53 12.35
C ILE A 153 -14.81 -1.44 11.39
N HIS A 154 -15.52 -1.20 10.31
CA HIS A 154 -15.27 -0.11 9.37
C HIS A 154 -15.69 1.25 10.00
N PRO A 155 -15.11 2.39 9.61
CA PRO A 155 -15.54 3.72 10.07
C PRO A 155 -17.05 4.04 9.93
N SER A 156 -17.76 3.32 9.07
CA SER A 156 -19.23 3.42 8.92
C SER A 156 -20.00 2.75 10.06
N GLY A 157 -19.32 1.99 10.93
CA GLY A 157 -19.92 1.13 11.95
C GLY A 157 -20.20 -0.31 11.48
N ASN A 158 -20.18 -0.57 10.18
CA ASN A 158 -20.37 -1.93 9.63
C ASN A 158 -19.14 -2.80 9.84
N ARG A 159 -19.31 -4.12 9.85
CA ARG A 159 -18.21 -5.07 10.01
C ARG A 159 -17.61 -5.50 8.69
N TYR A 160 -16.33 -5.86 8.74
CA TYR A 160 -15.71 -6.72 7.75
C TYR A 160 -16.13 -8.17 8.02
N GLU A 161 -16.54 -8.89 7.00
CA GLU A 161 -17.08 -10.25 7.13
C GLU A 161 -16.52 -11.18 6.04
N TRP A 162 -16.23 -12.43 6.39
CA TRP A 162 -15.87 -13.43 5.37
C TRP A 162 -17.14 -13.87 4.63
N LEU A 163 -17.19 -13.62 3.33
CA LEU A 163 -18.20 -14.21 2.45
C LEU A 163 -17.79 -15.61 2.00
N SER A 164 -16.49 -15.85 1.93
CA SER A 164 -15.88 -17.14 1.61
C SER A 164 -14.55 -17.27 2.34
N GLU A 165 -14.40 -18.33 3.13
CA GLU A 165 -13.14 -18.67 3.83
C GLU A 165 -12.29 -19.71 3.08
N GLU A 166 -12.60 -19.99 1.81
CA GLU A 166 -11.82 -20.90 0.96
C GLU A 166 -10.32 -20.52 0.93
N PRO A 167 -9.41 -21.46 0.64
CA PRO A 167 -8.03 -21.12 0.32
C PRO A 167 -7.95 -20.17 -0.89
N ALA A 168 -6.96 -19.28 -0.92
CA ALA A 168 -6.78 -18.40 -2.07
C ALA A 168 -6.43 -19.21 -3.33
N ALA A 169 -7.25 -19.09 -4.37
CA ALA A 169 -7.04 -19.73 -5.65
C ALA A 169 -5.85 -19.11 -6.41
N PRO A 170 -5.24 -19.80 -7.38
CA PRO A 170 -4.31 -19.16 -8.32
C PRO A 170 -4.99 -17.99 -9.03
N LEU A 171 -4.24 -16.91 -9.28
CA LEU A 171 -4.77 -15.78 -10.05
C LEU A 171 -5.17 -16.24 -11.47
N PRO A 172 -6.41 -15.99 -11.91
CA PRO A 172 -6.84 -16.30 -13.28
C PRO A 172 -5.98 -15.60 -14.33
N ALA A 173 -5.77 -16.26 -15.47
CA ALA A 173 -4.90 -15.75 -16.54
C ALA A 173 -5.35 -14.37 -17.07
N HIS A 174 -6.67 -14.14 -17.21
CA HIS A 174 -7.20 -12.86 -17.68
C HIS A 174 -6.99 -11.72 -16.67
N LEU A 175 -6.81 -12.02 -15.38
CA LEU A 175 -6.42 -11.04 -14.36
C LEU A 175 -4.90 -10.89 -14.26
N ALA A 176 -4.13 -11.94 -14.53
CA ALA A 176 -2.67 -11.90 -14.53
C ALA A 176 -2.11 -10.83 -15.47
N GLU A 177 -2.73 -10.65 -16.65
CA GLU A 177 -2.37 -9.63 -17.63
C GLU A 177 -2.62 -8.20 -17.11
N ARG A 178 -3.66 -8.03 -16.29
CA ARG A 178 -4.10 -6.72 -15.77
C ARG A 178 -3.40 -6.31 -14.48
N VAL A 179 -2.96 -7.27 -13.67
CA VAL A 179 -2.16 -6.99 -12.47
C VAL A 179 -0.69 -6.72 -12.79
N SER A 180 -0.20 -7.22 -13.93
CA SER A 180 1.18 -7.03 -14.32
C SER A 180 1.39 -5.59 -14.81
N PRO A 181 2.49 -4.93 -14.44
CA PRO A 181 2.82 -3.63 -15.01
C PRO A 181 3.07 -3.79 -16.52
N PRO A 182 2.75 -2.78 -17.34
CA PRO A 182 3.11 -2.80 -18.75
C PRO A 182 4.61 -3.05 -18.87
N ARG A 183 4.99 -3.96 -19.77
CA ARG A 183 6.42 -4.24 -20.03
C ARG A 183 7.07 -2.90 -20.38
N PRO A 184 8.13 -2.46 -19.67
CA PRO A 184 8.79 -1.22 -20.01
C PRO A 184 9.26 -1.34 -21.45
N THR A 185 8.65 -0.55 -22.34
CA THR A 185 9.18 -0.33 -23.67
C THR A 185 10.55 0.30 -23.46
N PRO A 186 11.65 -0.26 -24.00
CA PRO A 186 12.93 0.40 -23.93
C PRO A 186 12.81 1.72 -24.69
N VAL A 187 12.57 2.81 -23.96
CA VAL A 187 12.64 4.15 -24.49
C VAL A 187 14.09 4.29 -24.92
N LYS A 188 14.34 4.42 -26.23
CA LYS A 188 15.65 4.87 -26.71
C LYS A 188 15.88 6.22 -26.05
N ALA A 189 16.69 6.24 -25.00
CA ALA A 189 16.99 7.44 -24.27
C ALA A 189 17.67 8.42 -25.23
N SER A 190 16.92 9.37 -25.78
CA SER A 190 17.50 10.61 -26.26
C SER A 190 17.89 11.40 -25.02
N ILE A 191 19.07 11.10 -24.48
CA ILE A 191 19.67 11.88 -23.40
C ILE A 191 19.80 13.32 -23.93
N PRO A 192 19.14 14.32 -23.35
CA PRO A 192 19.47 15.70 -23.64
C PRO A 192 20.94 15.89 -23.26
N ARG A 193 21.79 16.25 -24.21
CA ARG A 193 23.21 16.59 -23.96
C ARG A 193 23.28 17.56 -22.76
N SER A 194 24.00 17.18 -21.70
CA SER A 194 24.17 17.99 -20.47
C SER A 194 24.51 19.45 -20.84
N GLN A 195 23.71 20.43 -20.41
CA GLN A 195 23.92 21.82 -20.81
C GLN A 195 24.86 22.60 -19.87
N THR A 196 25.22 22.07 -18.70
CA THR A 196 26.09 22.76 -17.71
C THR A 196 27.05 21.83 -16.94
N ARG A 197 28.13 22.40 -16.40
CA ARG A 197 29.14 21.71 -15.56
C ARG A 197 28.58 21.28 -14.19
N SER A 198 27.53 21.94 -13.70
CA SER A 198 26.80 21.60 -12.46
C SER A 198 26.04 20.27 -12.60
N GLN A 199 25.41 20.04 -13.76
CA GLN A 199 24.56 18.88 -14.01
C GLN A 199 25.35 17.55 -14.05
N ARG A 200 26.58 17.57 -14.57
CA ARG A 200 27.45 16.38 -14.68
C ARG A 200 27.73 15.67 -13.35
N ARG A 201 27.69 16.39 -12.23
CA ARG A 201 27.85 15.80 -10.89
C ARG A 201 26.68 14.90 -10.48
N PHE A 202 25.50 15.13 -11.06
CA PHE A 202 24.25 14.45 -10.72
C PHE A 202 23.80 13.46 -11.80
N ASP A 203 24.47 13.39 -12.94
CA ASP A 203 24.14 12.49 -14.07
C ASP A 203 23.98 11.03 -13.63
N GLU A 204 24.85 10.52 -12.75
CA GLU A 204 24.75 9.15 -12.25
C GLU A 204 23.47 8.93 -11.43
N VAL A 205 23.13 9.89 -10.56
CA VAL A 205 21.91 9.82 -9.73
C VAL A 205 20.66 9.92 -10.60
N ILE A 206 20.66 10.81 -11.59
CA ILE A 206 19.55 10.98 -12.55
C ILE A 206 19.37 9.72 -13.40
N THR A 207 20.46 9.14 -13.90
CA THR A 207 20.42 7.88 -14.68
C THR A 207 19.89 6.72 -13.84
N ARG A 208 20.32 6.64 -12.57
CA ARG A 208 19.81 5.63 -11.64
C ARG A 208 18.33 5.83 -11.32
N MET A 209 17.84 7.07 -11.24
CA MET A 209 16.40 7.35 -11.03
C MET A 209 15.54 6.70 -12.12
N ALA A 210 15.94 6.86 -13.39
CA ALA A 210 15.19 6.36 -14.55
C ALA A 210 15.07 4.82 -14.59
N THR A 211 15.94 4.10 -13.87
CA THR A 211 16.02 2.63 -13.85
C THR A 211 15.51 2.02 -12.55
N GLN A 212 14.90 2.82 -11.66
CA GLN A 212 14.45 2.30 -10.37
C GLN A 212 13.30 1.30 -10.47
N PRO A 213 13.39 0.15 -9.77
CA PRO A 213 12.32 -0.83 -9.73
C PRO A 213 11.09 -0.28 -9.00
N GLU A 214 9.92 -0.79 -9.37
CA GLU A 214 8.66 -0.49 -8.70
C GLU A 214 8.75 -0.80 -7.19
N GLY A 215 8.17 0.06 -6.35
CA GLY A 215 8.30 0.02 -4.90
C GLY A 215 9.46 0.86 -4.32
N ASN A 216 10.55 1.07 -5.07
CA ASN A 216 11.66 1.94 -4.61
C ASN A 216 11.64 3.35 -5.23
N ARG A 217 10.84 3.60 -6.27
CA ARG A 217 10.88 4.85 -7.06
C ARG A 217 10.70 6.11 -6.21
N ASN A 218 9.66 6.17 -5.39
CA ASN A 218 9.42 7.34 -4.52
C ASN A 218 10.49 7.49 -3.42
N GLY A 219 10.96 6.38 -2.84
CA GLY A 219 12.02 6.39 -1.83
C GLY A 219 13.35 6.87 -2.41
N PHE A 220 13.71 6.38 -3.59
CA PHE A 220 14.91 6.81 -4.31
C PHE A 220 14.81 8.26 -4.78
N LEU A 221 13.66 8.70 -5.31
CA LEU A 221 13.42 10.09 -5.70
C LEU A 221 13.62 11.03 -4.50
N PHE A 222 13.06 10.67 -3.33
CA PHE A 222 13.23 11.43 -2.11
C PHE A 222 14.71 11.54 -1.69
N TRP A 223 15.43 10.41 -1.67
CA TRP A 223 16.86 10.38 -1.36
C TRP A 223 17.68 11.23 -2.36
N ALA A 224 17.41 11.08 -3.66
CA ALA A 224 18.09 11.79 -4.73
C ALA A 224 17.85 13.31 -4.61
N ALA A 225 16.61 13.72 -4.34
CA ALA A 225 16.26 15.12 -4.16
C ALA A 225 16.88 15.74 -2.89
N CYS A 226 16.99 15.00 -1.78
CA CYS A 226 17.74 15.46 -0.60
C CYS A 226 19.22 15.68 -0.95
N ARG A 227 19.86 14.71 -1.60
CA ARG A 227 21.26 14.80 -2.03
C ARG A 227 21.51 15.97 -2.98
N CYS A 228 20.60 16.21 -3.93
CA CYS A 228 20.68 17.36 -4.83
C CYS A 228 20.56 18.69 -4.06
N THR A 229 19.65 18.78 -3.09
CA THR A 229 19.46 19.98 -2.26
C THR A 229 20.72 20.27 -1.41
N GLU A 230 21.21 19.27 -0.68
CA GLU A 230 22.41 19.37 0.17
C GLU A 230 23.67 19.80 -0.61
N GLN A 231 23.73 19.45 -1.90
CA GLN A 231 24.87 19.76 -2.77
C GLN A 231 24.65 21.01 -3.63
N GLY A 232 23.58 21.77 -3.39
CA GLY A 232 23.29 23.04 -4.07
C GLY A 232 22.95 22.88 -5.55
N ALA A 233 22.22 21.83 -5.92
CA ALA A 233 21.76 21.63 -7.29
C ALA A 233 20.84 22.76 -7.77
N ASP A 234 20.96 23.13 -9.05
CA ASP A 234 20.11 24.12 -9.71
C ASP A 234 18.74 23.55 -10.11
N GLU A 235 17.78 24.42 -10.44
CA GLU A 235 16.44 24.01 -10.88
C GLU A 235 16.46 23.14 -12.14
N VAL A 236 17.46 23.31 -13.00
CA VAL A 236 17.65 22.47 -14.20
C VAL A 236 17.94 21.02 -13.81
N THR A 237 18.76 20.81 -12.78
CA THR A 237 19.04 19.48 -12.23
C THR A 237 17.78 18.85 -11.63
N PHE A 238 16.95 19.63 -10.92
CA PHE A 238 15.68 19.12 -10.40
C PHE A 238 14.68 18.78 -11.49
N ALA A 239 14.58 19.59 -12.55
CA ALA A 239 13.76 19.27 -13.72
C ALA A 239 14.22 17.97 -14.41
N ALA A 240 15.53 17.75 -14.53
CA ALA A 240 16.07 16.51 -15.09
C ALA A 240 15.79 15.29 -14.19
N LEU A 241 15.89 15.45 -12.86
CA LEU A 241 15.54 14.41 -11.90
C LEU A 241 14.04 14.07 -11.94
N ALA A 242 13.18 15.08 -12.06
CA ALA A 242 11.73 14.92 -12.22
C ALA A 242 11.39 14.17 -13.52
N ALA A 243 12.02 14.55 -14.64
CA ALA A 243 11.84 13.86 -15.91
C ALA A 243 12.28 12.39 -15.85
N ALA A 244 13.39 12.09 -15.17
CA ALA A 244 13.82 10.71 -14.94
C ALA A 244 12.86 9.91 -14.05
N ALA A 245 12.25 10.56 -13.06
CA ALA A 245 11.23 9.96 -12.20
C ALA A 245 9.93 9.66 -12.97
N ALA A 246 9.50 10.56 -13.84
CA ALA A 246 8.36 10.35 -14.73
C ALA A 246 8.64 9.20 -15.71
N ALA A 247 9.86 9.12 -16.28
CA ALA A 247 10.27 8.00 -17.12
C ALA A 247 10.29 6.65 -16.38
N ALA A 248 10.56 6.66 -15.07
CA ALA A 248 10.43 5.50 -14.21
C ALA A 248 8.97 5.17 -13.85
N GLY A 249 7.98 5.96 -14.27
CA GLY A 249 6.56 5.70 -14.08
C GLY A 249 5.96 6.25 -12.78
N LEU A 250 6.52 7.33 -12.23
CA LEU A 250 5.87 8.12 -11.17
C LEU A 250 4.94 9.18 -11.77
N ASP A 251 3.84 9.46 -11.08
CA ASP A 251 2.89 10.53 -11.43
C ASP A 251 3.45 11.92 -11.08
N ASP A 252 3.17 12.93 -11.92
CA ASP A 252 3.70 14.29 -11.78
C ASP A 252 3.39 14.90 -10.40
N ARG A 253 2.17 14.69 -9.89
CA ARG A 253 1.77 15.20 -8.57
C ARG A 253 2.53 14.52 -7.43
N GLN A 254 2.90 13.24 -7.60
CA GLN A 254 3.73 12.52 -6.64
C GLN A 254 5.18 13.01 -6.69
N ILE A 255 5.70 13.28 -7.88
CA ILE A 255 7.06 13.81 -8.10
C ILE A 255 7.21 15.17 -7.42
N ASP A 256 6.29 16.10 -7.70
CA ASP A 256 6.31 17.45 -7.13
C ASP A 256 6.27 17.43 -5.60
N LYS A 257 5.33 16.66 -5.03
CA LYS A 257 5.22 16.51 -3.57
C LYS A 257 6.50 15.94 -2.95
N THR A 258 7.11 14.96 -3.61
CA THR A 258 8.33 14.31 -3.12
C THR A 258 9.53 15.26 -3.15
N ILE A 259 9.71 16.00 -4.24
CA ILE A 259 10.79 16.99 -4.39
C ILE A 259 10.59 18.14 -3.37
N ILE A 260 9.37 18.67 -3.22
CA ILE A 260 9.06 19.71 -2.21
C ILE A 260 9.37 19.19 -0.80
N SER A 261 8.96 17.96 -0.47
CA SER A 261 9.22 17.36 0.84
C SER A 261 10.72 17.17 1.09
N ALA A 262 11.49 16.78 0.07
CA ALA A 262 12.93 16.59 0.18
C ALA A 262 13.68 17.91 0.39
N ARG A 263 13.30 18.97 -0.34
CA ARG A 263 13.85 20.32 -0.17
C ARG A 263 13.61 20.87 1.23
N ARG A 264 12.41 20.68 1.79
CA ARG A 264 12.08 21.11 3.16
C ARG A 264 12.90 20.39 4.24
N LYS A 265 13.32 19.15 3.99
CA LYS A 265 14.09 18.35 4.94
C LYS A 265 15.59 18.68 4.90
N ALA A 266 16.08 19.08 3.74
CA ALA A 266 17.50 19.35 3.48
C ALA A 266 17.89 20.85 3.61
N ALA A 267 16.90 21.74 3.81
CA ALA A 267 17.10 23.14 4.17
C ALA A 267 17.24 23.29 5.69
#